data_AF-A0A0P6VTA6-F1
#
_entry.id   AF-A0A0P6VTA6-F1
#
_cell.length_a   1.000
_cell.length_b   1.000
_cell.length_c   1.000
_cell.angle_alpha   90.00
_cell.angle_beta   90.00
_cell.angle_gamma   90.00
#
_symmetry.space_group_name_H-M   'P 1'
#
loop_
_entity.id
_entity.type
_entity.pdbx_description
1 polymer ?
#
loop_
_entity_poly.entity_id
_entity_poly.type
_entity_poly.pdbx_seq_one_letter_code
_entity_poly.pdbx_strand_id
1 'polypeptide(L)'
;MAHAVSPLAPKTVPDMPAVPGVRFATAAAGIKYKGRTDVLLVALDEGTEVAGVFTTSKCPSAPVDWCRRSLAQGRARAVLVNSGNANAFTGAKGVATVEATAAGAGAFVGCDPAEIFLASTGVIGEPLDAAKIVAVLPEAAARLADGPWIEAAKAIMTTDTFPKVATAKARIGDTEVVLCGIAKGAGMIAPDMATMLSFVFTDAAIAAPVLQGLLSAAVVDSFNAVTVDGDTSTSDTLLLFATGKSGAPRIDDPADPRLGAFRAALDAVTLDLARQVARDGEGARKFVEVTVEGAVSKASARRIAMSVANSPLVKTAVAGEDANWGRIVMAVGKAGEPADRDRLAIWFGETRVAVDGARDPDYSEAAASAHMQGDHIRIRIALGLGEGRDTTYTCDLTKEYVAINGDYRS
;
A
#
# COMPACT_ATOMS: atom_id res chain seq x y z
N MET A 1 -15.88 -17.96 0.68
CA MET A 1 -15.03 -18.96 0.00
C MET A 1 -13.65 -18.35 -0.18
N ALA A 2 -12.56 -19.13 -0.15
CA ALA A 2 -11.24 -18.58 -0.47
C ALA A 2 -11.18 -18.34 -1.99
N HIS A 3 -11.00 -17.09 -2.41
CA HIS A 3 -10.79 -16.76 -3.81
C HIS A 3 -9.51 -17.43 -4.33
N ALA A 4 -9.45 -17.73 -5.62
CA ALA A 4 -8.24 -18.27 -6.23
C ALA A 4 -7.08 -17.29 -6.06
N VAL A 5 -5.86 -17.81 -5.87
CA VAL A 5 -4.65 -16.98 -5.82
C VAL A 5 -4.50 -16.24 -7.14
N SER A 6 -4.27 -14.93 -7.08
CA SER A 6 -4.08 -14.07 -8.25
C SER A 6 -2.99 -14.66 -9.16
N PRO A 7 -3.21 -14.73 -10.48
CA PRO A 7 -2.19 -15.20 -11.41
C PRO A 7 -0.96 -14.27 -11.46
N LEU A 8 -1.08 -13.06 -10.88
CA LEU A 8 -0.02 -12.06 -10.80
C LEU A 8 0.79 -12.15 -9.51
N ALA A 9 0.50 -13.12 -8.63
CA ALA A 9 1.24 -13.33 -7.39
C ALA A 9 2.74 -13.50 -7.67
N PRO A 10 3.63 -12.90 -6.84
CA PRO A 10 5.07 -13.11 -6.96
C PRO A 10 5.41 -14.60 -6.95
N LYS A 11 6.20 -15.05 -7.93
CA LYS A 11 6.62 -16.45 -8.06
C LYS A 11 7.66 -16.85 -7.00
N THR A 12 8.32 -15.86 -6.42
CA THR A 12 9.34 -16.01 -5.40
C THR A 12 9.10 -14.98 -4.32
N VAL A 13 9.29 -15.40 -3.07
CA VAL A 13 9.32 -14.52 -1.92
C VAL A 13 10.80 -14.21 -1.63
N PRO A 14 11.19 -12.93 -1.44
CA PRO A 14 12.57 -12.61 -1.07
C PRO A 14 12.93 -13.24 0.28
N ASP A 15 14.22 -13.50 0.51
CA ASP A 15 14.69 -13.82 1.85
C ASP A 15 14.49 -12.59 2.75
N MET A 16 13.68 -12.72 3.79
CA MET A 16 13.27 -11.62 4.65
C MET A 16 14.10 -11.66 5.95
N PRO A 17 15.18 -10.87 6.06
CA PRO A 17 16.02 -10.87 7.24
C PRO A 17 15.28 -10.34 8.47
N ALA A 18 15.76 -10.72 9.65
CA ALA A 18 15.35 -10.07 10.89
C ALA A 18 15.77 -8.58 10.88
N VAL A 19 14.94 -7.72 11.47
CA VAL A 19 15.32 -6.34 11.77
C VAL A 19 15.61 -6.27 13.27
N PRO A 20 16.86 -6.02 13.69
CA PRO A 20 17.20 -5.91 15.11
C PRO A 20 16.27 -4.96 15.87
N GLY A 21 15.72 -5.45 16.99
CA GLY A 21 14.75 -4.71 17.81
C GLY A 21 13.29 -4.79 17.35
N VAL A 22 12.96 -5.67 16.40
CA VAL A 22 11.60 -5.92 15.92
C VAL A 22 11.23 -7.38 16.09
N ARG A 23 10.17 -7.65 16.85
CA ARG A 23 9.67 -9.01 17.11
C ARG A 23 8.19 -9.12 16.80
N PHE A 24 7.78 -10.25 16.24
CA PHE A 24 6.42 -10.45 15.72
C PHE A 24 5.78 -11.65 16.40
N ALA A 25 4.46 -11.56 16.58
CA ALA A 25 3.63 -12.69 16.95
C ALA A 25 2.27 -12.56 16.28
N THR A 26 1.69 -13.69 15.93
CA THR A 26 0.34 -13.77 15.37
C THR A 26 -0.54 -14.68 16.22
N ALA A 27 -1.82 -14.35 16.27
CA ALA A 27 -2.83 -15.10 17.01
C ALA A 27 -4.16 -15.15 16.27
N ALA A 28 -4.97 -16.15 16.62
CA ALA A 28 -6.31 -16.34 16.10
C ALA A 28 -7.33 -15.94 17.17
N ALA A 29 -7.81 -14.70 17.13
CA ALA A 29 -8.87 -14.17 17.98
C ALA A 29 -10.27 -14.55 17.47
N GLY A 30 -10.38 -15.00 16.22
CA GLY A 30 -11.65 -15.43 15.64
C GLY A 30 -12.65 -14.27 15.51
N ILE A 31 -12.14 -13.12 15.06
CA ILE A 31 -12.87 -11.86 14.86
C ILE A 31 -13.94 -12.07 13.80
N LYS A 32 -13.53 -12.40 12.57
CA LYS A 32 -14.41 -12.79 11.45
C LYS A 32 -14.14 -14.22 10.98
N TYR A 33 -12.87 -14.57 10.79
CA TYR A 33 -12.46 -15.85 10.22
C TYR A 33 -12.21 -16.90 11.32
N LYS A 34 -12.41 -18.18 11.01
CA LYS A 34 -12.05 -19.30 11.90
C LYS A 34 -10.88 -20.08 11.30
N GLY A 35 -10.01 -20.62 12.16
CA GLY A 35 -8.88 -21.46 11.73
C GLY A 35 -7.72 -20.73 11.04
N ARG A 36 -7.65 -19.40 11.16
CA ARG A 36 -6.50 -18.59 10.73
C ARG A 36 -6.20 -17.49 11.74
N THR A 37 -4.97 -17.00 11.73
CA THR A 37 -4.58 -15.83 12.50
C THR A 37 -5.20 -14.57 11.91
N ASP A 38 -5.68 -13.69 12.78
CA ASP A 38 -6.36 -12.43 12.46
C ASP A 38 -5.95 -11.29 13.42
N VAL A 39 -4.95 -11.54 14.26
CA VAL A 39 -4.26 -10.56 15.09
C VAL A 39 -2.76 -10.66 14.84
N LEU A 40 -2.12 -9.51 14.62
CA LEU A 40 -0.68 -9.34 14.55
C LEU A 40 -0.24 -8.39 15.66
N LEU A 41 0.69 -8.83 16.50
CA LEU A 41 1.43 -7.98 17.44
C LEU A 41 2.87 -7.86 16.95
N VAL A 42 3.35 -6.63 16.77
CA VAL A 42 4.77 -6.35 16.54
C VAL A 42 5.29 -5.55 17.73
N ALA A 43 6.19 -6.14 18.50
CA ALA A 43 6.88 -5.46 19.60
C ALA A 43 8.16 -4.80 19.09
N LEU A 44 8.39 -3.57 19.57
CA LEU A 44 9.51 -2.72 19.18
C LEU A 44 10.32 -2.38 20.43
N ASP A 45 11.64 -2.47 20.29
CA ASP A 45 12.56 -2.14 21.38
C ASP A 45 12.45 -0.66 21.77
N GLU A 46 12.78 -0.39 23.03
CA GLU A 46 12.83 0.98 23.55
C GLU A 46 13.79 1.86 22.72
N GLY A 47 13.34 3.09 22.46
CA GLY A 47 14.03 4.06 21.60
C GLY A 47 13.59 4.03 20.13
N THR A 48 12.65 3.16 19.75
CA THR A 48 12.14 3.10 18.37
C THR A 48 11.38 4.38 18.01
N GLU A 49 11.77 4.98 16.89
CA GLU A 49 11.15 6.17 16.31
C GLU A 49 10.17 5.79 15.20
N VAL A 50 9.12 6.60 15.02
CA VAL A 50 8.02 6.28 14.12
C VAL A 50 7.63 7.45 13.25
N ALA A 51 7.33 7.15 11.98
CA ALA A 51 6.68 8.02 11.03
C ALA A 51 5.38 7.36 10.54
N GLY A 52 4.40 8.17 10.15
CA GLY A 52 3.12 7.66 9.71
C GLY A 52 2.43 8.55 8.70
N VAL A 53 1.69 7.90 7.80
CA VAL A 53 0.76 8.55 6.87
C VAL A 53 -0.55 7.75 6.90
N PHE A 54 -1.70 8.45 7.00
CA PHE A 54 -3.02 7.83 7.22
C PHE A 54 -4.10 8.45 6.35
N THR A 55 -5.07 7.66 5.84
CA THR A 55 -6.22 8.08 4.99
C THR A 55 -6.66 9.54 5.16
N THR A 56 -6.91 10.27 4.07
CA THR A 56 -7.52 11.62 4.15
C THR A 56 -9.05 11.60 4.24
N SER A 57 -9.65 10.40 4.28
CA SER A 57 -11.10 10.23 4.37
C SER A 57 -11.71 11.08 5.47
N LYS A 58 -12.90 11.63 5.18
CA LYS A 58 -13.69 12.41 6.14
C LYS A 58 -14.44 11.53 7.15
N CYS A 59 -14.35 10.21 6.98
CA CYS A 59 -14.90 9.23 7.91
C CYS A 59 -13.79 8.26 8.37
N PRO A 60 -12.70 8.74 8.98
CA PRO A 60 -11.62 7.86 9.42
C PRO A 60 -12.11 6.88 10.50
N SER A 61 -11.48 5.71 10.55
CA SER A 61 -11.73 4.73 11.60
C SER A 61 -11.12 5.15 12.93
N ALA A 62 -11.63 4.61 14.04
CA ALA A 62 -11.13 4.95 15.37
C ALA A 62 -9.61 4.66 15.54
N PRO A 63 -9.04 3.57 14.98
CA PRO A 63 -7.59 3.34 15.00
C PRO A 63 -6.76 4.40 14.29
N VAL A 64 -7.26 4.96 13.18
CA VAL A 64 -6.57 6.04 12.46
C VAL A 64 -6.47 7.30 13.33
N ASP A 65 -7.59 7.69 13.95
CA ASP A 65 -7.60 8.85 14.84
C ASP A 65 -6.73 8.67 16.07
N TRP A 66 -6.64 7.45 16.59
CA TRP A 66 -5.70 7.08 17.64
C TRP A 66 -4.25 7.26 17.20
N CYS A 67 -3.88 6.65 16.08
CA CYS A 67 -2.50 6.69 15.59
C CYS A 67 -2.05 8.11 15.26
N ARG A 68 -2.92 8.98 14.74
CA ARG A 68 -2.60 10.40 14.51
C ARG A 68 -2.21 11.12 15.81
N ARG A 69 -2.90 10.83 16.92
CA ARG A 69 -2.57 11.41 18.23
C ARG A 69 -1.27 10.85 18.78
N SER A 70 -1.07 9.53 18.70
CA SER A 70 0.16 8.86 19.13
C SER A 70 1.39 9.32 18.34
N LEU A 71 1.25 9.53 17.03
CA LEU A 71 2.34 9.93 16.14
C LEU A 71 3.01 11.25 16.55
N ALA A 72 2.29 12.16 17.21
CA ALA A 72 2.84 13.42 17.70
C ALA A 72 4.00 13.24 18.70
N GLN A 73 4.13 12.06 19.32
CA GLN A 73 5.22 11.73 20.23
C GLN A 73 6.49 11.25 19.51
N GLY A 74 6.37 10.81 18.25
CA GLY A 74 7.49 10.30 17.44
C GLY A 74 8.12 9.00 17.95
N ARG A 75 7.47 8.30 18.89
CA ARG A 75 7.96 7.07 19.52
C ARG A 75 6.94 5.95 19.40
N ALA A 76 7.42 4.73 19.28
CA ALA A 76 6.58 3.54 19.24
C ALA A 76 7.21 2.39 20.04
N ARG A 77 6.36 1.58 20.66
CA ARG A 77 6.75 0.36 21.38
C ARG A 77 6.05 -0.87 20.85
N ALA A 78 4.94 -0.70 20.13
CA ALA A 78 4.36 -1.77 19.33
C ALA A 78 3.44 -1.25 18.23
N VAL A 79 3.11 -2.13 17.29
CA VAL A 79 1.90 -2.02 16.47
C VAL A 79 1.05 -3.28 16.65
N LEU A 80 -0.24 -3.09 16.95
CA LEU A 80 -1.23 -4.15 17.04
C LEU A 80 -2.24 -4.00 15.90
N VAL A 81 -2.37 -5.05 15.11
CA VAL A 81 -3.21 -5.07 13.92
C VAL A 81 -4.24 -6.18 14.03
N ASN A 82 -5.47 -5.90 13.62
CA ASN A 82 -6.50 -6.92 13.46
C ASN A 82 -7.08 -6.93 12.05
N SER A 83 -7.45 -8.13 11.57
CA SER A 83 -8.15 -8.32 10.30
C SER A 83 -9.56 -8.88 10.51
N GLY A 84 -10.44 -8.64 9.53
CA GLY A 84 -11.84 -9.07 9.53
C GLY A 84 -12.84 -8.03 10.03
N ASN A 85 -12.40 -6.99 10.75
CA ASN A 85 -13.23 -5.86 11.19
C ASN A 85 -12.40 -4.57 11.18
N ALA A 86 -12.89 -3.53 10.50
CA ALA A 86 -12.17 -2.27 10.32
C ALA A 86 -12.23 -1.33 11.52
N ASN A 87 -13.08 -1.61 12.52
CA ASN A 87 -13.44 -0.70 13.60
C ASN A 87 -13.71 0.73 13.11
N ALA A 88 -14.40 0.81 11.98
CA ALA A 88 -14.78 2.03 11.30
C ALA A 88 -16.30 2.20 11.39
N PHE A 89 -16.76 3.44 11.56
CA PHE A 89 -18.18 3.76 11.68
C PHE A 89 -18.90 3.07 12.87
N THR A 90 -18.21 2.94 14.00
CA THR A 90 -18.69 2.24 15.22
C THR A 90 -18.92 3.18 16.43
N GLY A 91 -18.77 4.49 16.23
CA GLY A 91 -19.00 5.52 17.26
C GLY A 91 -18.16 5.34 18.52
N ALA A 92 -18.73 5.69 19.68
CA ALA A 92 -18.03 5.61 20.97
C ALA A 92 -17.55 4.20 21.34
N LYS A 93 -18.22 3.15 20.85
CA LYS A 93 -17.78 1.76 21.05
C LYS A 93 -16.46 1.48 20.36
N GLY A 94 -16.24 2.05 19.18
CA GLY A 94 -14.98 1.92 18.46
C GLY A 94 -13.82 2.59 19.18
N VAL A 95 -14.06 3.76 19.76
CA VAL A 95 -13.08 4.47 20.60
C VAL A 95 -12.71 3.65 21.84
N ALA A 96 -13.71 3.14 22.57
CA ALA A 96 -13.47 2.28 23.74
C ALA A 96 -12.70 1.00 23.37
N THR A 97 -12.94 0.45 22.18
CA THR A 97 -12.21 -0.73 21.67
C THR A 97 -10.73 -0.43 21.45
N VAL A 98 -10.42 0.72 20.85
CA VAL A 98 -9.04 1.19 20.66
C VAL A 98 -8.35 1.38 22.01
N GLU A 99 -9.00 2.06 22.97
CA GLU A 99 -8.44 2.28 24.30
C GLU A 99 -8.14 0.96 25.03
N ALA A 100 -9.08 0.01 25.01
CA ALA A 100 -8.92 -1.29 25.66
C ALA A 100 -7.82 -2.14 25.02
N THR A 101 -7.72 -2.14 23.68
CA THR A 101 -6.69 -2.92 22.96
C THR A 101 -5.30 -2.30 23.09
N ALA A 102 -5.19 -0.96 23.06
CA ALA A 102 -3.93 -0.26 23.35
C ALA A 102 -3.46 -0.53 24.78
N ALA A 103 -4.36 -0.42 25.77
CA ALA A 103 -4.04 -0.72 27.16
C ALA A 103 -3.61 -2.17 27.37
N GLY A 104 -4.33 -3.12 26.75
CA GLY A 104 -3.98 -4.53 26.77
C GLY A 104 -2.58 -4.78 26.19
N ALA A 105 -2.29 -4.27 24.99
CA ALA A 105 -0.97 -4.42 24.38
C ALA A 105 0.14 -3.74 25.18
N GLY A 106 -0.10 -2.53 25.69
CA GLY A 106 0.84 -1.77 26.52
C GLY A 106 1.23 -2.52 27.80
N ALA A 107 0.28 -3.21 28.44
CA ALA A 107 0.56 -4.03 29.62
C ALA A 107 1.49 -5.21 29.33
N PHE A 108 1.36 -5.86 28.16
CA PHE A 108 2.24 -6.99 27.78
C PHE A 108 3.60 -6.54 27.25
N VAL A 109 3.67 -5.39 26.57
CA VAL A 109 4.92 -4.82 26.07
C VAL A 109 5.68 -4.07 27.16
N GLY A 110 5.00 -3.62 28.21
CA GLY A 110 5.57 -2.82 29.29
C GLY A 110 5.81 -1.37 28.89
N CYS A 111 4.81 -0.73 28.27
CA CYS A 111 4.91 0.66 27.82
C CYS A 111 3.60 1.44 28.02
N ASP A 112 3.66 2.75 27.80
CA ASP A 112 2.46 3.58 27.79
C ASP A 112 1.55 3.17 26.61
N PRO A 113 0.22 3.09 26.80
CA PRO A 113 -0.71 2.81 25.70
C PRO A 113 -0.53 3.76 24.51
N ALA A 114 -0.15 5.02 24.74
CA ALA A 114 0.06 5.99 23.67
C ALA A 114 1.24 5.65 22.75
N GLU A 115 2.17 4.78 23.17
CA GLU A 115 3.26 4.23 22.34
C GLU A 115 2.82 3.00 21.52
N ILE A 116 1.55 2.59 21.61
CA ILE A 116 0.96 1.50 20.84
C ILE A 116 0.23 2.08 19.62
N PHE A 117 0.68 1.69 18.43
CA PHE A 117 -0.03 1.97 17.18
C PHE A 117 -1.05 0.88 16.89
N LEU A 118 -2.20 1.26 16.36
CA LEU A 118 -3.34 0.38 16.11
C LEU A 118 -3.79 0.47 14.66
N ALA A 119 -4.05 -0.68 14.05
CA ALA A 119 -4.64 -0.73 12.71
C ALA A 119 -5.70 -1.83 12.61
N SER A 120 -6.81 -1.53 11.93
CA SER A 120 -7.93 -2.45 11.80
C SER A 120 -8.42 -2.45 10.34
N THR A 121 -8.61 -3.64 9.78
CA THR A 121 -9.09 -3.82 8.40
C THR A 121 -10.20 -4.85 8.33
N GLY A 122 -11.21 -4.63 7.48
CA GLY A 122 -12.32 -5.55 7.28
C GLY A 122 -13.66 -4.84 7.18
N VAL A 123 -14.70 -5.43 7.76
CA VAL A 123 -16.07 -4.91 7.66
C VAL A 123 -16.22 -3.56 8.38
N ILE A 124 -16.90 -2.60 7.75
CA ILE A 124 -17.27 -1.28 8.29
C ILE A 124 -18.66 -1.35 8.92
N GLY A 125 -18.86 -0.66 10.06
CA GLY A 125 -20.15 -0.52 10.73
C GLY A 125 -20.47 -1.63 11.75
N GLU A 126 -19.60 -2.62 11.88
CA GLU A 126 -19.75 -3.72 12.84
C GLU A 126 -18.89 -3.47 14.09
N PRO A 127 -19.46 -3.50 15.31
CA PRO A 127 -18.68 -3.36 16.54
C PRO A 127 -17.59 -4.43 16.65
N LEU A 128 -16.38 -4.02 17.03
CA LEU A 128 -15.27 -4.92 17.31
C LEU A 128 -15.22 -5.21 18.82
N ASP A 129 -15.26 -6.49 19.19
CA ASP A 129 -15.11 -6.90 20.59
C ASP A 129 -13.64 -6.92 21.00
N ALA A 130 -13.22 -5.92 21.79
CA ALA A 130 -11.87 -5.81 22.31
C ALA A 130 -11.44 -7.05 23.11
N ALA A 131 -12.36 -7.73 23.81
CA ALA A 131 -12.03 -8.86 24.65
C ALA A 131 -11.44 -10.03 23.84
N LYS A 132 -11.90 -10.23 22.60
CA LYS A 132 -11.34 -11.24 21.70
C LYS A 132 -9.86 -10.99 21.40
N ILE A 133 -9.49 -9.73 21.17
CA ILE A 133 -8.10 -9.36 20.88
C ILE A 133 -7.27 -9.46 22.15
N VAL A 134 -7.74 -8.86 23.26
CA VAL A 134 -7.01 -8.86 24.53
C VAL A 134 -6.76 -10.27 25.06
N ALA A 135 -7.72 -11.19 24.89
CA ALA A 135 -7.61 -12.57 25.35
C ALA A 135 -6.46 -13.36 24.70
N VAL A 136 -6.07 -13.01 23.47
CA VAL A 136 -4.99 -13.72 22.76
C VAL A 136 -3.61 -13.08 22.94
N LEU A 137 -3.55 -11.86 23.48
CA LEU A 137 -2.28 -11.14 23.67
C LEU A 137 -1.28 -11.84 24.60
N PRO A 138 -1.65 -12.50 25.72
CA PRO A 138 -0.67 -13.18 26.57
C PRO A 138 0.11 -14.25 25.81
N GLU A 139 -0.59 -15.08 25.03
CA GLU A 139 0.03 -16.15 24.25
C GLU A 139 0.83 -15.59 23.07
N ALA A 140 0.31 -14.57 22.40
CA ALA A 140 1.04 -13.88 21.32
C ALA A 140 2.35 -13.28 21.84
N ALA A 141 2.30 -12.54 22.96
CA ALA A 141 3.47 -11.91 23.56
C ALA A 141 4.55 -12.93 23.96
N ALA A 142 4.14 -14.10 24.49
CA ALA A 142 5.07 -15.18 24.83
C ALA A 142 5.73 -15.84 23.61
N ARG A 143 5.17 -15.68 22.41
CA ARG A 143 5.67 -16.24 21.14
C ARG A 143 6.31 -15.20 20.22
N LEU A 144 6.60 -13.99 20.73
CA LEU A 144 7.30 -12.95 19.98
C LEU A 144 8.65 -13.48 19.46
N ALA A 145 8.82 -13.45 18.15
CA ALA A 145 9.99 -13.98 17.47
C ALA A 145 10.48 -13.05 16.36
N ASP A 146 11.76 -13.18 16.01
CA ASP A 146 12.37 -12.40 14.94
C ASP A 146 11.94 -12.96 13.58
N GLY A 147 11.37 -12.10 12.72
CA GLY A 147 11.19 -12.37 11.30
C GLY A 147 10.17 -13.43 10.85
N PRO A 148 9.07 -13.81 11.57
CA PRO A 148 7.98 -14.59 10.96
C PRO A 148 7.14 -13.72 10.00
N TRP A 149 7.80 -13.07 9.03
CA TRP A 149 7.27 -12.07 8.11
C TRP A 149 6.06 -12.55 7.32
N ILE A 150 6.10 -13.80 6.86
CA ILE A 150 5.02 -14.39 6.07
C ILE A 150 3.77 -14.62 6.91
N GLU A 151 3.93 -15.07 8.15
CA GLU A 151 2.79 -15.24 9.05
C GLU A 151 2.22 -13.89 9.48
N ALA A 152 3.08 -12.89 9.72
CA ALA A 152 2.66 -11.51 9.97
C ALA A 152 1.86 -10.93 8.80
N ALA A 153 2.36 -11.06 7.57
CA ALA A 153 1.67 -10.63 6.37
C ALA A 153 0.33 -11.36 6.19
N LYS A 154 0.26 -12.67 6.42
CA LYS A 154 -0.99 -13.45 6.37
C LYS A 154 -2.02 -13.03 7.41
N ALA A 155 -1.59 -12.63 8.61
CA ALA A 155 -2.49 -12.24 9.69
C ALA A 155 -3.25 -10.94 9.40
N ILE A 156 -2.68 -10.04 8.58
CA ILE A 156 -3.30 -8.74 8.23
C ILE A 156 -4.15 -8.79 6.95
N MET A 157 -4.07 -9.88 6.17
CA MET A 157 -4.84 -10.07 4.93
C MET A 157 -6.35 -10.17 5.19
N THR A 158 -7.15 -9.65 4.25
CA THR A 158 -8.62 -9.84 4.22
C THR A 158 -9.06 -10.57 2.96
N THR A 159 -9.19 -9.84 1.85
CA THR A 159 -9.56 -10.34 0.52
C THR A 159 -8.33 -10.57 -0.36
N ASP A 160 -7.16 -10.17 0.13
CA ASP A 160 -5.86 -10.51 -0.43
C ASP A 160 -5.76 -12.01 -0.73
N THR A 161 -5.11 -12.34 -1.85
CA THR A 161 -4.93 -13.72 -2.27
C THR A 161 -3.51 -14.23 -2.02
N PHE A 162 -2.55 -13.33 -1.77
CA PHE A 162 -1.19 -13.66 -1.35
C PHE A 162 -0.60 -12.65 -0.33
N PRO A 163 0.32 -13.09 0.55
CA PRO A 163 1.02 -12.21 1.47
C PRO A 163 2.00 -11.29 0.73
N LYS A 164 2.02 -10.00 1.09
CA LYS A 164 2.87 -9.00 0.43
C LYS A 164 4.02 -8.61 1.34
N VAL A 165 5.25 -8.83 0.88
CA VAL A 165 6.48 -8.54 1.62
C VAL A 165 7.52 -7.96 0.69
N ALA A 166 8.39 -7.09 1.22
CA ALA A 166 9.51 -6.51 0.49
C ALA A 166 10.67 -6.23 1.45
N THR A 167 11.90 -6.30 0.94
CA THR A 167 13.10 -5.96 1.71
C THR A 167 14.12 -5.24 0.84
N ALA A 168 14.92 -4.37 1.46
CA ALA A 168 16.08 -3.75 0.87
C ALA A 168 17.15 -3.53 1.93
N LYS A 169 18.39 -3.33 1.47
CA LYS A 169 19.52 -2.93 2.29
C LYS A 169 20.04 -1.58 1.81
N ALA A 170 20.53 -0.77 2.73
CA ALA A 170 21.16 0.50 2.44
C ALA A 170 22.41 0.69 3.30
N ARG A 171 23.31 1.58 2.91
CA ARG A 171 24.40 2.03 3.79
C ARG A 171 24.11 3.41 4.34
N ILE A 172 24.37 3.59 5.63
CA ILE A 172 24.40 4.90 6.29
C ILE A 172 25.81 5.04 6.89
N GLY A 173 26.64 5.88 6.27
CA GLY A 173 28.09 5.83 6.49
C GLY A 173 28.64 4.47 6.04
N ASP A 174 29.42 3.82 6.89
CA ASP A 174 30.01 2.51 6.59
C ASP A 174 29.13 1.33 7.03
N THR A 175 28.04 1.57 7.73
CA THR A 175 27.17 0.54 8.29
C THR A 175 26.04 0.19 7.33
N GLU A 176 25.82 -1.12 7.11
CA GLU A 176 24.64 -1.62 6.40
C GLU A 176 23.44 -1.61 7.36
N VAL A 177 22.32 -1.08 6.88
CA VAL A 177 21.01 -1.11 7.56
C VAL A 177 20.02 -1.86 6.69
N VAL A 178 19.01 -2.46 7.33
CA VAL A 178 17.98 -3.23 6.65
C VAL A 178 16.63 -2.51 6.70
N LEU A 179 15.85 -2.65 5.63
CA LEU A 179 14.46 -2.25 5.56
C LEU A 179 13.64 -3.47 5.17
N CYS A 180 12.63 -3.79 5.97
CA CYS A 180 11.68 -4.86 5.68
C CYS A 180 10.26 -4.31 5.83
N GLY A 181 9.38 -4.64 4.91
CA GLY A 181 8.00 -4.19 4.94
C GLY A 181 7.01 -5.29 4.61
N ILE A 182 5.82 -5.15 5.18
CA ILE A 182 4.64 -5.95 4.85
C ILE A 182 3.50 -5.02 4.46
N ALA A 183 2.64 -5.49 3.56
CA ALA A 183 1.42 -4.77 3.21
C ALA A 183 0.23 -5.73 3.06
N LYS A 184 -0.98 -5.16 3.16
CA LYS A 184 -2.22 -5.77 2.68
C LYS A 184 -2.94 -4.77 1.79
N GLY A 185 -3.83 -5.24 0.94
CA GLY A 185 -4.72 -4.44 0.09
C GLY A 185 -5.00 -5.19 -1.21
N ALA A 186 -6.27 -5.27 -1.59
CA ALA A 186 -6.74 -5.92 -2.80
C ALA A 186 -8.00 -5.25 -3.37
N GLY A 187 -8.87 -4.72 -2.48
CA GLY A 187 -10.01 -3.87 -2.83
C GLY A 187 -10.05 -2.59 -2.00
N MET A 188 -10.86 -1.64 -2.44
CA MET A 188 -11.00 -0.26 -1.99
C MET A 188 -9.69 0.56 -2.18
N ILE A 189 -8.91 0.33 -3.23
CA ILE A 189 -7.59 0.97 -3.38
C ILE A 189 -7.70 2.23 -4.25
N ALA A 190 -7.42 3.42 -3.70
CA ALA A 190 -7.32 4.67 -4.46
C ALA A 190 -6.44 5.73 -3.79
N PRO A 191 -5.72 6.57 -4.56
CA PRO A 191 -4.79 7.58 -4.03
C PRO A 191 -5.45 8.59 -3.09
N ASP A 192 -4.62 9.32 -2.35
CA ASP A 192 -4.92 10.15 -1.17
C ASP A 192 -4.91 9.33 0.15
N MET A 193 -3.92 8.42 0.20
CA MET A 193 -3.72 7.28 1.09
C MET A 193 -4.84 6.24 0.93
N ALA A 194 -4.55 5.19 0.13
CA ALA A 194 -5.42 4.11 -0.41
C ALA A 194 -5.71 2.92 0.53
N THR A 195 -6.77 2.07 0.33
CA THR A 195 -7.16 0.87 1.17
C THR A 195 -6.08 -0.15 1.47
N MET A 196 -5.08 0.25 2.24
CA MET A 196 -3.97 -0.60 2.60
C MET A 196 -3.63 -0.42 4.07
N LEU A 197 -3.06 -1.48 4.63
CA LEU A 197 -2.25 -1.38 5.83
C LEU A 197 -0.84 -1.76 5.39
N SER A 198 0.14 -0.95 5.74
CA SER A 198 1.54 -1.21 5.43
C SER A 198 2.43 -0.84 6.60
N PHE A 199 3.37 -1.71 6.92
CA PHE A 199 4.26 -1.53 8.06
C PHE A 199 5.68 -1.82 7.59
N VAL A 200 6.53 -0.80 7.66
CA VAL A 200 7.94 -0.87 7.27
C VAL A 200 8.80 -0.72 8.52
N PHE A 201 9.84 -1.51 8.62
CA PHE A 201 10.72 -1.58 9.77
C PHE A 201 12.18 -1.47 9.30
N THR A 202 12.96 -0.70 10.05
CA THR A 202 14.40 -0.57 9.84
C THR A 202 15.15 -0.52 11.15
N ASP A 203 16.39 -0.98 11.15
CA ASP A 203 17.33 -0.86 12.25
C ASP A 203 18.21 0.41 12.18
N ALA A 204 17.98 1.27 11.19
CA ALA A 204 18.62 2.57 11.10
C ALA A 204 18.26 3.48 12.29
N ALA A 205 19.20 4.33 12.71
CA ALA A 205 18.98 5.34 13.74
C ALA A 205 18.61 6.67 13.08
N ILE A 206 17.33 6.88 12.77
CA ILE A 206 16.84 8.09 12.09
C ILE A 206 15.79 8.78 12.96
N ALA A 207 15.97 10.08 13.19
CA ALA A 207 15.06 10.89 13.99
C ALA A 207 13.65 10.95 13.36
N ALA A 208 12.60 10.91 14.17
CA ALA A 208 11.20 10.85 13.73
C ALA A 208 10.81 11.97 12.74
N PRO A 209 11.24 13.25 12.91
CA PRO A 209 10.95 14.28 11.91
C PRO A 209 11.59 13.99 10.53
N VAL A 210 12.81 13.45 10.51
CA VAL A 210 13.51 13.04 9.29
C VAL A 210 12.81 11.82 8.67
N LEU A 211 12.47 10.83 9.50
CA LEU A 211 11.74 9.64 9.10
C LEU A 211 10.39 9.98 8.46
N GLN A 212 9.68 10.96 9.03
CA GLN A 212 8.43 11.48 8.49
C GLN A 212 8.63 12.15 7.13
N GLY A 213 9.67 12.97 6.96
CA GLY A 213 9.99 13.60 5.67
C GLY A 213 10.33 12.57 4.59
N LEU A 214 11.03 11.49 4.94
CA LEU A 214 11.35 10.39 4.04
C LEU A 214 10.09 9.61 3.64
N LEU A 215 9.25 9.23 4.61
CA LEU A 215 8.01 8.48 4.36
C LEU A 215 7.00 9.29 3.53
N SER A 216 6.81 10.57 3.86
CA SER A 216 5.92 11.47 3.13
C SER A 216 6.34 11.67 1.67
N ALA A 217 7.63 11.58 1.36
CA ALA A 217 8.11 11.62 -0.03
C ALA A 217 7.92 10.27 -0.73
N ALA A 218 8.30 9.17 -0.08
CA ALA A 218 8.23 7.82 -0.65
C ALA A 218 6.79 7.41 -1.01
N VAL A 219 5.81 7.80 -0.18
CA VAL A 219 4.40 7.42 -0.40
C VAL A 219 3.80 8.00 -1.68
N VAL A 220 4.31 9.16 -2.15
CA VAL A 220 3.76 9.88 -3.32
C VAL A 220 3.82 9.03 -4.59
N ASP A 221 4.97 8.41 -4.84
CA ASP A 221 5.23 7.65 -6.07
C ASP A 221 5.06 6.13 -5.89
N SER A 222 4.65 5.69 -4.68
CA SER A 222 4.35 4.30 -4.35
C SER A 222 2.85 4.10 -4.10
N PHE A 223 2.39 4.09 -2.85
CA PHE A 223 1.00 3.78 -2.52
C PHE A 223 0.00 4.83 -3.03
N ASN A 224 0.37 6.12 -3.06
CA ASN A 224 -0.45 7.18 -3.67
C ASN A 224 -0.39 7.18 -5.21
N ALA A 225 0.40 6.27 -5.79
CA ALA A 225 0.45 6.01 -7.22
C ALA A 225 -0.35 4.77 -7.63
N VAL A 226 -1.05 4.10 -6.71
CA VAL A 226 -1.81 2.88 -6.97
C VAL A 226 -3.32 3.12 -6.85
N THR A 227 -4.08 2.48 -7.74
CA THR A 227 -5.54 2.36 -7.59
C THR A 227 -6.04 1.03 -8.14
N VAL A 228 -7.06 0.43 -7.51
CA VAL A 228 -7.76 -0.77 -7.99
C VAL A 228 -9.15 -0.40 -8.50
N ASP A 229 -9.95 0.26 -7.67
CA ASP A 229 -11.37 0.52 -7.92
C ASP A 229 -11.77 2.00 -7.80
N GLY A 230 -10.87 2.86 -7.31
CA GLY A 230 -11.11 4.29 -7.17
C GLY A 230 -11.77 4.71 -5.86
N ASP A 231 -12.00 3.78 -4.94
CA ASP A 231 -12.59 4.06 -3.62
C ASP A 231 -11.49 4.22 -2.55
N THR A 232 -11.43 5.33 -1.83
CA THR A 232 -10.45 5.55 -0.74
C THR A 232 -10.95 4.97 0.60
N SER A 233 -10.10 4.31 1.40
CA SER A 233 -10.55 3.69 2.65
C SER A 233 -10.83 4.67 3.76
N THR A 234 -11.50 4.15 4.78
CA THR A 234 -11.59 4.76 6.11
C THR A 234 -10.43 4.39 7.05
N SER A 235 -9.57 3.42 6.69
CA SER A 235 -8.57 2.85 7.61
C SER A 235 -7.10 2.93 7.16
N ASP A 236 -6.78 3.69 6.12
CA ASP A 236 -5.44 3.61 5.51
C ASP A 236 -4.36 4.06 6.45
N THR A 237 -3.33 3.23 6.56
CA THR A 237 -2.27 3.39 7.54
C THR A 237 -0.97 2.81 7.01
N LEU A 238 -0.01 3.68 6.70
CA LEU A 238 1.38 3.30 6.46
C LEU A 238 2.23 3.83 7.60
N LEU A 239 2.91 2.93 8.30
CA LEU A 239 3.84 3.26 9.39
C LEU A 239 5.25 2.81 9.04
N LEU A 240 6.25 3.62 9.39
CA LEU A 240 7.66 3.31 9.28
C LEU A 240 8.29 3.42 10.66
N PHE A 241 8.93 2.35 11.11
CA PHE A 241 9.57 2.23 12.42
C PHE A 241 11.09 2.10 12.29
N ALA A 242 11.85 2.91 13.02
CA ALA A 242 13.31 2.92 13.03
C ALA A 242 13.83 2.61 14.43
N THR A 243 14.38 1.40 14.64
CA THR A 243 14.76 0.89 15.98
C THR A 243 16.12 1.40 16.46
N GLY A 244 16.96 1.91 15.55
CA GLY A 244 18.32 2.39 15.85
C GLY A 244 19.30 1.30 16.30
N LYS A 245 19.04 0.02 16.01
CA LYS A 245 19.84 -1.12 16.49
C LYS A 245 20.95 -1.58 15.53
N SER A 246 21.11 -0.97 14.36
CA SER A 246 22.15 -1.32 13.37
C SER A 246 23.58 -0.93 13.78
N GLY A 247 23.73 0.02 14.71
CA GLY A 247 25.01 0.67 15.01
C GLY A 247 25.43 1.72 13.96
N ALA A 248 24.56 2.04 12.99
CA ALA A 248 24.79 3.15 12.07
C ALA A 248 24.77 4.50 12.82
N PRO A 249 25.49 5.53 12.31
CA PRO A 249 25.39 6.88 12.86
C PRO A 249 23.94 7.37 12.87
N ARG A 250 23.56 8.05 13.95
CA ARG A 250 22.26 8.71 14.04
C ARG A 250 22.14 9.83 13.00
N ILE A 251 20.99 9.89 12.33
CA ILE A 251 20.64 10.97 11.40
C ILE A 251 19.47 11.77 11.97
N ASP A 252 19.69 13.08 12.17
CA ASP A 252 18.69 14.04 12.64
C ASP A 252 18.51 15.25 11.69
N ASP A 253 19.36 15.40 10.68
CA ASP A 253 19.25 16.39 9.61
C ASP A 253 18.64 15.75 8.34
N PRO A 254 17.49 16.26 7.83
CA PRO A 254 16.91 15.77 6.58
C PRO A 254 17.78 16.03 5.34
N ALA A 255 18.76 16.94 5.41
CA ALA A 255 19.71 17.22 4.34
C ALA A 255 21.00 16.37 4.41
N ASP A 256 21.10 15.44 5.36
CA ASP A 256 22.29 14.61 5.52
C ASP A 256 22.57 13.77 4.25
N PRO A 257 23.76 13.90 3.63
CA PRO A 257 24.08 13.22 2.37
C PRO A 257 24.08 11.69 2.50
N ARG A 258 24.21 11.15 3.72
CA ARG A 258 24.18 9.70 3.99
C ARG A 258 22.77 9.11 3.80
N LEU A 259 21.72 9.94 3.73
CA LEU A 259 20.34 9.49 3.50
C LEU A 259 20.09 9.03 2.06
N GLY A 260 20.97 9.34 1.10
CA GLY A 260 20.73 9.03 -0.32
C GLY A 260 20.43 7.55 -0.57
N ALA A 261 21.26 6.65 -0.05
CA ALA A 261 21.07 5.21 -0.20
C ALA A 261 19.83 4.71 0.58
N PHE A 262 19.59 5.26 1.77
CA PHE A 262 18.41 4.90 2.57
C PHE A 262 17.11 5.30 1.88
N ARG A 263 17.04 6.52 1.32
CA ARG A 263 15.88 7.00 0.56
C ARG A 263 15.58 6.09 -0.63
N ALA A 264 16.59 5.75 -1.42
CA ALA A 264 16.43 4.84 -2.55
C ALA A 264 15.92 3.45 -2.13
N ALA A 265 16.40 2.92 -1.01
CA ALA A 265 15.93 1.64 -0.48
C ALA A 265 14.49 1.71 0.05
N LEU A 266 14.11 2.81 0.72
CA LEU A 266 12.74 3.04 1.17
C LEU A 266 11.78 3.19 -0.02
N ASP A 267 12.16 3.94 -1.05
CA ASP A 267 11.40 4.10 -2.28
C ASP A 267 11.21 2.74 -2.98
N ALA A 268 12.25 1.90 -3.02
CA ALA A 268 12.17 0.57 -3.60
C ALA A 268 11.21 -0.36 -2.82
N VAL A 269 11.31 -0.39 -1.49
CA VAL A 269 10.43 -1.21 -0.63
C VAL A 269 8.97 -0.76 -0.75
N THR A 270 8.72 0.54 -0.64
CA THR A 270 7.34 1.06 -0.70
C THR A 270 6.73 0.88 -2.09
N LEU A 271 7.49 1.10 -3.16
CA LEU A 271 7.04 0.89 -4.53
C LEU A 271 6.77 -0.59 -4.83
N ASP A 272 7.61 -1.51 -4.36
CA ASP A 272 7.38 -2.94 -4.55
C ASP A 272 6.09 -3.40 -3.86
N LEU A 273 5.90 -3.04 -2.58
CA LEU A 273 4.65 -3.33 -1.85
C LEU A 273 3.42 -2.74 -2.55
N ALA A 274 3.52 -1.50 -3.03
CA ALA A 274 2.44 -0.82 -3.75
C ALA A 274 2.08 -1.56 -5.06
N ARG A 275 3.08 -2.05 -5.81
CA ARG A 275 2.86 -2.86 -7.01
C ARG A 275 2.25 -4.22 -6.68
N GLN A 276 2.67 -4.85 -5.58
CA GLN A 276 2.06 -6.10 -5.10
C GLN A 276 0.57 -5.89 -4.75
N VAL A 277 0.18 -4.74 -4.19
CA VAL A 277 -1.23 -4.37 -3.99
C VAL A 277 -2.00 -4.30 -5.31
N ALA A 278 -1.46 -3.62 -6.32
CA ALA A 278 -2.10 -3.55 -7.64
C ALA A 278 -2.22 -4.92 -8.32
N ARG A 279 -1.20 -5.78 -8.17
CA ARG A 279 -1.18 -7.15 -8.71
C ARG A 279 -2.18 -8.08 -8.02
N ASP A 280 -2.49 -7.80 -6.76
CA ASP A 280 -3.50 -8.55 -5.99
C ASP A 280 -4.89 -7.91 -6.03
N GLY A 281 -5.13 -6.98 -6.96
CA GLY A 281 -6.45 -6.39 -7.15
C GLY A 281 -7.53 -7.47 -7.24
N GLU A 282 -8.67 -7.26 -6.57
CA GLU A 282 -9.72 -8.28 -6.50
C GLU A 282 -10.18 -8.74 -7.89
N GLY A 283 -9.91 -10.02 -8.22
CA GLY A 283 -10.23 -10.58 -9.53
C GLY A 283 -9.31 -10.13 -10.68
N ALA A 284 -8.21 -9.44 -10.39
CA ALA A 284 -7.25 -8.99 -11.38
C ALA A 284 -6.56 -10.16 -12.10
N ARG A 285 -6.30 -9.97 -13.39
CA ARG A 285 -5.49 -10.87 -14.23
C ARG A 285 -4.37 -10.15 -14.95
N LYS A 286 -4.42 -8.82 -15.01
CA LYS A 286 -3.45 -7.97 -15.69
C LYS A 286 -3.02 -6.85 -14.74
N PHE A 287 -1.71 -6.66 -14.59
CA PHE A 287 -1.12 -5.49 -13.95
C PHE A 287 -0.91 -4.40 -14.98
N VAL A 288 -1.28 -3.16 -14.67
CA VAL A 288 -1.29 -2.04 -15.62
C VAL A 288 -0.45 -0.89 -15.10
N GLU A 289 0.45 -0.39 -15.95
CA GLU A 289 1.24 0.81 -15.71
C GLU A 289 0.83 1.90 -16.70
N VAL A 290 0.33 3.03 -16.17
CA VAL A 290 -0.06 4.19 -16.97
C VAL A 290 0.94 5.30 -16.75
N THR A 291 1.78 5.58 -17.74
CA THR A 291 2.72 6.71 -17.74
C THR A 291 2.16 7.85 -18.58
N VAL A 292 2.04 9.03 -17.97
CA VAL A 292 1.72 10.27 -18.67
C VAL A 292 2.95 11.15 -18.68
N GLU A 293 3.33 11.67 -19.83
CA GLU A 293 4.45 12.58 -20.02
C GLU A 293 4.06 13.79 -20.88
N GLY A 294 4.87 14.83 -20.84
CA GLY A 294 4.59 16.05 -21.56
C GLY A 294 3.42 16.86 -20.99
N ALA A 295 3.02 16.65 -19.73
CA ALA A 295 1.98 17.45 -19.09
C ALA A 295 2.51 18.82 -18.64
N VAL A 296 1.62 19.73 -18.24
CA VAL A 296 2.02 21.05 -17.72
C VAL A 296 2.71 20.98 -16.33
N SER A 297 2.54 19.86 -15.62
CA SER A 297 3.23 19.57 -14.35
C SER A 297 3.13 18.08 -13.99
N LYS A 298 3.95 17.61 -13.03
CA LYS A 298 3.81 16.24 -12.47
C LYS A 298 2.41 16.00 -11.90
N ALA A 299 1.84 16.96 -11.19
CA ALA A 299 0.49 16.85 -10.63
C ALA A 299 -0.59 16.73 -11.72
N SER A 300 -0.42 17.43 -12.85
CA SER A 300 -1.29 17.29 -14.02
C SER A 300 -1.17 15.90 -14.65
N ALA A 301 0.07 15.43 -14.86
CA ALA A 301 0.31 14.07 -15.35
C ALA A 301 -0.30 13.00 -14.43
N ARG A 302 -0.17 13.15 -13.11
CA ARG A 302 -0.77 12.26 -12.11
C ARG A 302 -2.29 12.18 -12.25
N ARG A 303 -2.97 13.33 -12.35
CA ARG A 303 -4.44 13.36 -12.47
C ARG A 303 -4.93 12.70 -13.76
N ILE A 304 -4.23 12.92 -14.87
CA ILE A 304 -4.54 12.26 -16.15
C ILE A 304 -4.30 10.75 -16.06
N ALA A 305 -3.14 10.33 -15.52
CA ALA A 305 -2.81 8.91 -15.34
C ALA A 305 -3.85 8.21 -14.46
N MET A 306 -4.31 8.87 -13.40
CA MET A 306 -5.35 8.37 -12.50
C MET A 306 -6.72 8.28 -13.19
N SER A 307 -7.09 9.25 -14.02
CA SER A 307 -8.33 9.21 -14.81
C SER A 307 -8.38 8.01 -15.77
N VAL A 308 -7.24 7.69 -16.39
CA VAL A 308 -7.06 6.50 -17.24
C VAL A 308 -7.13 5.22 -16.40
N ALA A 309 -6.36 5.16 -15.31
CA ALA A 309 -6.29 4.01 -14.43
C ALA A 309 -7.65 3.65 -13.79
N ASN A 310 -8.47 4.65 -13.46
CA ASN A 310 -9.81 4.47 -12.87
C ASN A 310 -10.93 4.31 -13.89
N SER A 311 -10.65 4.39 -15.20
CA SER A 311 -11.70 4.31 -16.20
C SER A 311 -12.22 2.88 -16.36
N PRO A 312 -13.50 2.57 -16.04
CA PRO A 312 -14.02 1.21 -16.20
C PRO A 312 -13.93 0.71 -17.64
N LEU A 313 -14.09 1.61 -18.62
CA LEU A 313 -13.92 1.28 -20.03
C LEU A 313 -12.47 0.91 -20.35
N VAL A 314 -11.47 1.62 -19.83
CA VAL A 314 -10.06 1.24 -20.03
C VAL A 314 -9.78 -0.10 -19.36
N LYS A 315 -10.16 -0.26 -18.09
CA LYS A 315 -9.91 -1.49 -17.31
C LYS A 315 -10.58 -2.73 -17.92
N THR A 316 -11.78 -2.58 -18.51
CA THR A 316 -12.46 -3.67 -19.23
C THR A 316 -11.86 -3.95 -20.60
N ALA A 317 -11.32 -2.95 -21.30
CA ALA A 317 -10.58 -3.18 -22.55
C ALA A 317 -9.30 -3.96 -22.27
N VAL A 318 -8.57 -3.61 -21.20
CA VAL A 318 -7.42 -4.38 -20.73
C VAL A 318 -7.83 -5.82 -20.38
N ALA A 319 -8.94 -6.02 -19.67
CA ALA A 319 -9.45 -7.36 -19.35
C ALA A 319 -9.79 -8.17 -20.62
N GLY A 320 -10.32 -7.50 -21.65
CA GLY A 320 -10.65 -8.08 -22.94
C GLY A 320 -9.46 -8.20 -23.90
N GLU A 321 -8.24 -7.84 -23.45
CA GLU A 321 -7.02 -7.86 -24.26
C GLU A 321 -7.11 -6.97 -25.52
N ASP A 322 -7.93 -5.91 -25.44
CA ASP A 322 -8.23 -4.96 -26.52
C ASP A 322 -7.34 -3.71 -26.41
N ALA A 323 -6.54 -3.43 -27.45
CA ALA A 323 -5.65 -2.27 -27.55
C ALA A 323 -6.43 -0.98 -27.87
N ASN A 324 -7.40 -0.64 -27.04
CA ASN A 324 -8.39 0.41 -27.33
C ASN A 324 -7.91 1.83 -26.98
N TRP A 325 -7.11 2.45 -27.85
CA TRP A 325 -6.63 3.82 -27.60
C TRP A 325 -7.76 4.86 -27.62
N GLY A 326 -8.88 4.59 -28.28
CA GLY A 326 -10.06 5.47 -28.22
C GLY A 326 -10.57 5.66 -26.78
N ARG A 327 -10.59 4.57 -25.98
CA ARG A 327 -10.93 4.64 -24.55
C ARG A 327 -9.87 5.37 -23.73
N ILE A 328 -8.60 5.36 -24.16
CA ILE A 328 -7.53 6.15 -23.54
C ILE A 328 -7.75 7.64 -23.81
N VAL A 329 -7.99 8.04 -25.07
CA VAL A 329 -8.30 9.44 -25.44
C VAL A 329 -9.50 9.95 -24.65
N MET A 330 -10.57 9.16 -24.55
CA MET A 330 -11.73 9.50 -23.72
C MET A 330 -11.35 9.74 -22.26
N ALA A 331 -10.51 8.87 -21.69
CA ALA A 331 -10.09 8.98 -20.29
C ALA A 331 -9.15 10.17 -20.04
N VAL A 332 -8.30 10.54 -21.01
CA VAL A 332 -7.53 11.80 -20.97
C VAL A 332 -8.48 12.99 -21.00
N GLY A 333 -9.45 13.00 -21.91
CA GLY A 333 -10.41 14.12 -22.06
C GLY A 333 -11.29 14.37 -20.84
N LYS A 334 -11.64 13.34 -20.05
CA LYS A 334 -12.43 13.50 -18.83
C LYS A 334 -11.61 13.87 -17.58
N ALA A 335 -10.28 13.97 -17.69
CA ALA A 335 -9.40 14.12 -16.52
C ALA A 335 -9.50 15.50 -15.83
N GLY A 336 -10.14 16.49 -16.47
CA GLY A 336 -10.22 17.86 -15.94
C GLY A 336 -8.91 18.64 -16.01
N GLU A 337 -7.94 18.14 -16.78
CA GLU A 337 -6.61 18.72 -16.95
C GLU A 337 -6.38 19.24 -18.37
N PRO A 338 -5.43 20.18 -18.57
CA PRO A 338 -5.03 20.61 -19.91
C PRO A 338 -4.62 19.42 -20.78
N ALA A 339 -5.32 19.27 -21.91
CA ALA A 339 -5.03 18.29 -22.93
C ALA A 339 -5.39 18.89 -24.29
N ASP A 340 -4.53 18.68 -25.29
CA ASP A 340 -4.81 19.01 -26.69
C ASP A 340 -4.87 17.70 -27.47
N ARG A 341 -6.05 17.32 -27.93
CA ARG A 341 -6.30 16.03 -28.58
C ARG A 341 -5.43 15.86 -29.82
N ASP A 342 -5.14 16.95 -30.54
CA ASP A 342 -4.46 16.94 -31.84
C ASP A 342 -2.94 16.84 -31.66
N ARG A 343 -2.44 16.84 -30.41
CA ARG A 343 -1.02 16.67 -30.05
C ARG A 343 -0.73 15.33 -29.35
N LEU A 344 -1.77 14.54 -29.06
CA LEU A 344 -1.63 13.31 -28.29
C LEU A 344 -0.88 12.24 -29.07
N ALA A 345 0.00 11.53 -28.36
CA ALA A 345 0.53 10.25 -28.79
C ALA A 345 0.34 9.19 -27.70
N ILE A 346 0.03 7.96 -28.12
CA ILE A 346 -0.33 6.85 -27.23
C ILE A 346 0.42 5.59 -27.67
N TRP A 347 0.91 4.84 -26.68
CA TRP A 347 1.56 3.54 -26.88
C TRP A 347 0.96 2.47 -25.97
N PHE A 348 0.88 1.25 -26.50
CA PHE A 348 0.74 0.02 -25.73
C PHE A 348 2.04 -0.76 -25.83
N GLY A 349 2.75 -0.90 -24.71
CA GLY A 349 4.12 -1.40 -24.72
C GLY A 349 5.02 -0.49 -25.54
N GLU A 350 5.70 -1.05 -26.53
CA GLU A 350 6.55 -0.29 -27.46
C GLU A 350 5.78 0.17 -28.72
N THR A 351 4.56 -0.35 -28.95
CA THR A 351 3.78 -0.06 -30.16
C THR A 351 3.06 1.28 -30.02
N ARG A 352 3.44 2.26 -30.85
CA ARG A 352 2.71 3.53 -30.97
C ARG A 352 1.43 3.29 -31.78
N VAL A 353 0.29 3.66 -31.20
CA VAL A 353 -1.03 3.41 -31.79
C VAL A 353 -1.72 4.69 -32.26
N ALA A 354 -1.35 5.81 -31.64
CA ALA A 354 -1.80 7.14 -32.04
C ALA A 354 -0.63 8.13 -31.94
N VAL A 355 -0.61 9.11 -32.84
CA VAL A 355 0.33 10.23 -32.89
C VAL A 355 -0.35 11.42 -33.57
N ASP A 356 -0.04 12.64 -33.13
CA ASP A 356 -0.64 13.89 -33.64
C ASP A 356 -2.17 13.83 -33.68
N GLY A 357 -2.77 13.24 -32.63
CA GLY A 357 -4.23 13.09 -32.48
C GLY A 357 -4.92 12.14 -33.45
N ALA A 358 -4.17 11.44 -34.30
CA ALA A 358 -4.68 10.47 -35.26
C ALA A 358 -4.10 9.07 -35.03
N ARG A 359 -4.64 8.07 -35.72
CA ARG A 359 -4.05 6.73 -35.77
C ARG A 359 -2.64 6.82 -36.35
N ASP A 360 -1.69 6.13 -35.75
CA ASP A 360 -0.33 6.05 -36.30
C ASP A 360 -0.34 5.34 -37.67
N PRO A 361 0.21 5.94 -38.74
CA PRO A 361 0.37 5.28 -40.04
C PRO A 361 1.10 3.94 -39.96
N ASP A 362 2.04 3.80 -39.03
CA ASP A 362 2.85 2.59 -38.82
C ASP A 362 2.21 1.64 -37.77
N TYR A 363 0.96 1.88 -37.38
CA TYR A 363 0.25 1.06 -36.39
C TYR A 363 0.12 -0.40 -36.83
N SER A 364 0.61 -1.30 -35.96
CA SER A 364 0.43 -2.74 -36.07
C SER A 364 -0.54 -3.26 -35.00
N GLU A 365 -1.73 -3.69 -35.44
CA GLU A 365 -2.73 -4.34 -34.59
C GLU A 365 -2.14 -5.58 -33.91
N ALA A 366 -1.49 -6.46 -34.68
CA ALA A 366 -0.91 -7.69 -34.15
C ALA A 366 0.11 -7.42 -33.03
N ALA A 367 0.95 -6.39 -33.16
CA ALA A 367 1.93 -6.05 -32.13
C ALA A 367 1.26 -5.47 -30.87
N ALA A 368 0.24 -4.62 -31.02
CA ALA A 368 -0.50 -4.08 -29.89
C ALA A 368 -1.31 -5.17 -29.17
N SER A 369 -2.03 -6.03 -29.90
CA SER A 369 -2.78 -7.15 -29.32
C SER A 369 -1.86 -8.13 -28.58
N ALA A 370 -0.68 -8.44 -29.13
CA ALA A 370 0.29 -9.32 -28.47
C ALA A 370 0.74 -8.76 -27.10
N HIS A 371 0.94 -7.44 -27.00
CA HIS A 371 1.22 -6.80 -25.71
C HIS A 371 0.03 -6.90 -24.75
N MET A 372 -1.20 -6.67 -25.23
CA MET A 372 -2.43 -6.76 -24.42
C MET A 372 -2.73 -8.18 -23.92
N GLN A 373 -2.23 -9.21 -24.58
CA GLN A 373 -2.28 -10.61 -24.13
C GLN A 373 -1.33 -10.91 -22.96
N GLY A 374 -0.27 -10.10 -22.76
CA GLY A 374 0.63 -10.21 -21.61
C GLY A 374 -0.07 -9.93 -20.28
N ASP A 375 0.59 -10.27 -19.17
CA ASP A 375 0.08 -10.02 -17.82
C ASP A 375 0.49 -8.65 -17.25
N HIS A 376 1.43 -7.96 -17.93
CA HIS A 376 1.92 -6.63 -17.58
C HIS A 376 1.71 -5.66 -18.74
N ILE A 377 0.71 -4.80 -18.61
CA ILE A 377 0.27 -3.86 -19.63
C ILE A 377 0.83 -2.47 -19.35
N ARG A 378 1.81 -2.06 -20.14
CA ARG A 378 2.32 -0.69 -20.17
C ARG A 378 1.52 0.17 -21.13
N ILE A 379 1.03 1.32 -20.67
CA ILE A 379 0.34 2.36 -21.43
C ILE A 379 1.14 3.65 -21.26
N ARG A 380 1.62 4.23 -22.37
CA ARG A 380 2.30 5.53 -22.35
C ARG A 380 1.46 6.55 -23.12
N ILE A 381 1.35 7.75 -22.57
CA ILE A 381 0.59 8.87 -23.12
C ILE A 381 1.50 10.10 -23.10
N ALA A 382 1.78 10.68 -24.27
CA ALA A 382 2.51 11.94 -24.39
C ALA A 382 1.54 13.06 -24.78
N LEU A 383 1.51 14.14 -23.99
CA LEU A 383 0.60 15.27 -24.18
C LEU A 383 1.23 16.43 -24.98
N GLY A 384 2.55 16.55 -24.95
CA GLY A 384 3.30 17.62 -25.63
C GLY A 384 3.12 19.04 -25.04
N LEU A 385 2.46 19.21 -23.90
CA LEU A 385 2.14 20.51 -23.30
C LEU A 385 3.24 21.09 -22.38
N GLY A 386 4.20 20.29 -21.93
CA GLY A 386 5.26 20.71 -21.00
C GLY A 386 6.24 19.58 -20.69
N GLU A 387 6.83 19.58 -19.49
CA GLU A 387 7.81 18.57 -19.03
C GLU A 387 7.27 17.67 -17.90
N GLY A 388 6.02 17.87 -17.48
CA GLY A 388 5.38 17.09 -16.43
C GLY A 388 5.26 15.62 -16.80
N ARG A 389 5.66 14.74 -15.87
CA ARG A 389 5.60 13.30 -16.04
C ARG A 389 5.21 12.62 -14.74
N ASP A 390 4.34 11.61 -14.82
CA ASP A 390 4.04 10.74 -13.70
C ASP A 390 3.55 9.34 -14.13
N THR A 391 3.57 8.38 -13.21
CA THR A 391 3.16 6.97 -13.46
C THR A 391 2.23 6.45 -12.38
N THR A 392 1.06 5.93 -12.80
CA THR A 392 0.07 5.28 -11.93
C THR A 392 0.01 3.79 -12.23
N TYR A 393 -0.23 2.99 -11.18
CA TYR A 393 -0.33 1.54 -11.21
C TYR A 393 -1.78 1.11 -10.94
N THR A 394 -2.29 0.17 -11.72
CA THR A 394 -3.64 -0.40 -11.52
C THR A 394 -3.71 -1.82 -12.05
N CYS A 395 -4.92 -2.36 -12.15
CA CYS A 395 -5.24 -3.66 -12.72
C CYS A 395 -6.41 -3.56 -13.71
N ASP A 396 -6.75 -4.68 -14.36
CA ASP A 396 -7.97 -4.79 -15.16
C ASP A 396 -9.24 -4.86 -14.29
N LEU A 397 -10.42 -4.72 -14.93
CA LEU A 397 -11.74 -4.88 -14.28
C LEU A 397 -12.41 -6.12 -14.87
N THR A 398 -12.59 -7.15 -14.03
CA THR A 398 -13.07 -8.46 -14.46
C THR A 398 -14.46 -8.77 -13.89
N LYS A 399 -15.06 -9.87 -14.36
CA LYS A 399 -16.30 -10.41 -13.79
C LYS A 399 -16.10 -10.88 -12.34
N GLU A 400 -14.90 -11.34 -12.00
CA GLU A 400 -14.57 -11.83 -10.66
C GLU A 400 -14.61 -10.70 -9.62
N TYR A 401 -14.16 -9.49 -9.97
CA TYR A 401 -14.31 -8.31 -9.10
C TYR A 401 -15.77 -8.11 -8.65
N VAL A 402 -16.71 -8.24 -9.59
CA VAL A 402 -18.15 -8.09 -9.31
C VAL A 402 -18.67 -9.24 -8.46
N ALA A 403 -18.22 -10.47 -8.70
CA ALA A 403 -18.60 -11.64 -7.89
C ALA A 403 -18.11 -11.51 -6.43
N ILE A 404 -16.83 -11.14 -6.24
CA ILE A 404 -16.22 -10.92 -4.92
C ILE A 404 -17.00 -9.87 -4.14
N ASN A 405 -17.26 -8.72 -4.75
CA ASN A 405 -17.86 -7.57 -4.07
C ASN A 405 -19.39 -7.65 -3.97
N GLY A 406 -20.05 -8.41 -4.86
CA GLY A 406 -21.48 -8.69 -4.80
C GLY A 406 -21.86 -9.60 -3.62
N ASP A 407 -20.98 -10.56 -3.29
CA ASP A 407 -21.23 -11.59 -2.25
C ASP A 407 -20.51 -11.29 -0.91
N TYR A 408 -19.78 -10.18 -0.79
CA TYR A 408 -18.84 -9.93 0.33
C TYR A 408 -19.47 -9.95 1.74
N ARG A 409 -20.78 -9.68 1.84
CA ARG A 409 -21.55 -9.67 3.10
C ARG A 409 -22.52 -10.86 3.24
N SER A 410 -22.57 -11.76 2.27
CA SER A 410 -23.50 -12.89 2.22
C SER A 410 -22.95 -14.17 2.85
#